data_AF-A0A538D5R7-F1
#
_entry.id   AF-A0A538D5R7-F1
#
_cell.length_a   1.000
_cell.length_b   1.000
_cell.length_c   1.000
_cell.angle_alpha   90.00
_cell.angle_beta   90.00
_cell.angle_gamma   90.00
#
_symmetry.space_group_name_H-M   'P 1'
#
loop_
_entity.id
_entity.type
_entity.pdbx_description
1 polymer ?
#
loop_
_entity_poly.entity_id
_entity_poly.type
_entity_poly.pdbx_seq_one_letter_code
_entity_poly.pdbx_strand_id
1 'polypeptide(L)'
;MGAAARLRLADRAGRERGGAATCVQRRDRDVRGRTGRGRGSRAGDRARHVIGVLVSGEGTNLQALIDAGLPISAVASNKAEAYALERARAAGIPAAVFELGDYESREARDAAMADWLVERGVALVVCAGYMQLLRPNFLERFDRIVNTHSAPLPQFPGAHP
;
A
#
# COMPACT_ATOMS: atom_id res chain seq x y z
N MET A 1 0.73 31.02 -0.51
CA MET A 1 2.13 30.72 -0.13
C MET A 1 2.09 29.46 0.72
N GLY A 2 2.05 28.28 0.09
CA GLY A 2 1.90 27.00 0.80
C GLY A 2 3.26 26.40 1.12
N ALA A 3 3.48 26.08 2.39
CA ALA A 3 4.71 25.45 2.85
C ALA A 3 4.81 24.02 2.29
N ALA A 4 5.93 23.70 1.65
CA ALA A 4 6.25 22.34 1.25
C ALA A 4 6.45 21.50 2.51
N ALA A 5 5.46 20.66 2.83
CA ALA A 5 5.58 19.64 3.88
C ALA A 5 6.83 18.80 3.58
N ARG A 6 7.79 18.79 4.51
CA ARG A 6 9.07 18.11 4.36
C ARG A 6 8.84 16.61 4.49
N LEU A 7 8.52 15.96 3.38
CA LEU A 7 8.56 14.50 3.29
C LEU A 7 9.98 14.05 3.65
N ARG A 8 10.15 13.44 4.82
CA ARG A 8 11.43 12.83 5.21
C ARG A 8 11.58 11.53 4.41
N LEU A 9 12.08 11.66 3.18
CA LEU A 9 12.49 10.52 2.37
C LEU A 9 13.67 9.84 3.06
N ALA A 10 13.51 8.56 3.38
CA ALA A 10 14.66 7.67 3.50
C ALA A 10 15.16 7.37 2.08
N ASP A 11 16.47 7.52 1.89
CA ASP A 11 17.19 7.65 0.62
C ASP A 11 16.94 6.52 -0.41
N ARG A 12 16.96 6.84 -1.72
CA ARG A 12 16.74 5.90 -2.83
C ARG A 12 18.03 5.64 -3.61
N ALA A 13 18.48 4.38 -3.65
CA ALA A 13 19.46 3.90 -4.62
C ALA A 13 18.77 3.55 -5.96
N GLY A 14 19.31 4.07 -7.07
CA GLY A 14 18.72 4.01 -8.41
C GLY A 14 19.01 2.73 -9.20
N ARG A 15 18.20 2.50 -10.24
CA ARG A 15 18.60 1.77 -11.44
C ARG A 15 17.70 2.06 -12.65
N GLU A 16 18.35 2.25 -13.79
CA GLU A 16 17.83 2.64 -15.10
C GLU A 16 17.00 1.53 -15.77
N ARG A 17 16.05 1.92 -16.63
CA ARG A 17 15.29 1.02 -17.51
C ARG A 17 15.58 1.33 -18.98
N GLY A 18 16.04 0.32 -19.70
CA GLY A 18 16.07 0.29 -21.17
C GLY A 18 14.76 -0.22 -21.77
N GLY A 19 14.33 0.47 -22.83
CA GLY A 19 13.59 0.03 -24.01
C GLY A 19 12.46 -1.01 -23.91
N ALA A 20 11.26 -0.60 -24.35
CA ALA A 20 10.25 -1.54 -24.85
C ALA A 20 9.76 -1.08 -26.23
N ALA A 21 10.00 -1.95 -27.22
CA ALA A 21 9.50 -1.84 -28.57
C ALA A 21 8.00 -2.12 -28.65
N THR A 22 7.37 -1.44 -29.59
CA THR A 22 5.98 -1.57 -30.04
C THR A 22 5.69 -2.92 -30.70
N CYS A 23 4.50 -3.49 -30.47
CA CYS A 23 3.80 -4.25 -31.50
C CYS A 23 2.30 -4.30 -31.22
N VAL A 24 1.53 -3.75 -32.16
CA VAL A 24 0.08 -3.75 -32.27
C VAL A 24 -0.31 -4.93 -33.16
N GLN A 25 -1.44 -5.63 -32.87
CA GLN A 25 -2.49 -6.07 -33.82
C GLN A 25 -3.43 -7.10 -33.14
N ARG A 26 -4.72 -6.79 -32.92
CA ARG A 26 -5.92 -6.87 -33.79
C ARG A 26 -6.63 -8.24 -33.72
N ARG A 27 -7.89 -8.20 -33.24
CA ARG A 27 -9.17 -8.88 -33.61
C ARG A 27 -9.08 -10.35 -34.13
N ASP A 28 -9.90 -11.32 -33.72
CA ASP A 28 -11.36 -11.34 -33.84
C ASP A 28 -12.02 -12.50 -33.02
N ARG A 29 -13.36 -12.46 -32.94
CA ARG A 29 -14.29 -13.41 -32.27
C ARG A 29 -14.22 -14.83 -32.84
N ASP A 30 -14.45 -15.86 -32.02
CA ASP A 30 -15.63 -16.75 -32.14
C ASP A 30 -15.82 -17.67 -30.92
N VAL A 31 -17.08 -18.00 -30.66
CA VAL A 31 -17.64 -18.79 -29.57
C VAL A 31 -17.57 -20.29 -29.90
N ARG A 32 -17.13 -21.13 -28.95
CA ARG A 32 -17.72 -22.46 -28.64
C ARG A 32 -17.01 -23.13 -27.47
N GLY A 33 -17.82 -23.67 -26.55
CA GLY A 33 -17.39 -24.11 -25.23
C GLY A 33 -16.58 -25.40 -25.17
N ARG A 34 -15.87 -25.57 -24.07
CA ARG A 34 -15.71 -26.85 -23.35
C ARG A 34 -14.98 -26.63 -22.03
N THR A 35 -15.66 -27.03 -20.96
CA THR A 35 -15.13 -27.72 -19.77
C THR A 35 -13.61 -27.74 -19.60
N GLY A 36 -13.17 -26.99 -18.59
CA GLY A 36 -11.82 -27.04 -18.05
C GLY A 36 -11.55 -25.78 -17.27
N ARG A 37 -11.87 -25.76 -15.96
CA ARG A 37 -11.31 -24.75 -15.05
C ARG A 37 -9.81 -25.03 -14.92
N GLY A 38 -9.06 -24.70 -15.96
CA GLY A 38 -7.63 -24.51 -15.87
C GLY A 38 -7.39 -23.47 -14.80
N ARG A 39 -6.41 -23.73 -13.92
CA ARG A 39 -5.84 -22.74 -13.02
C ARG A 39 -5.15 -21.66 -13.87
N GLY A 40 -5.94 -20.81 -14.52
CA GLY A 40 -5.48 -19.70 -15.34
C GLY A 40 -4.70 -18.73 -14.46
N SER A 41 -3.41 -18.64 -14.74
CA SER A 41 -2.42 -17.64 -14.28
C SER A 41 -2.75 -16.87 -13.00
N ARG A 42 -2.59 -17.50 -11.83
CA ARG A 42 -2.45 -16.78 -10.54
C ARG A 42 -1.27 -15.80 -10.56
N ALA A 43 -0.30 -16.01 -11.45
CA ALA A 43 0.86 -15.15 -11.62
C ALA A 43 0.49 -13.78 -12.24
N GLY A 44 -0.39 -13.77 -13.25
CA GLY A 44 -0.84 -12.54 -13.91
C GLY A 44 -1.83 -11.69 -13.11
N ASP A 45 -2.42 -12.27 -12.05
CA ASP A 45 -3.33 -11.60 -11.12
C ASP A 45 -2.59 -11.08 -9.86
N ARG A 46 -1.52 -11.77 -9.43
CA ARG A 46 -0.61 -11.29 -8.37
C ARG A 46 0.18 -10.05 -8.77
N ALA A 47 0.48 -9.89 -10.05
CA ALA A 47 1.12 -8.68 -10.59
C ALA A 47 0.21 -7.43 -10.54
N ARG A 48 -1.09 -7.60 -10.29
CA ARG A 48 -2.09 -6.50 -10.33
C ARG A 48 -2.40 -5.87 -8.98
N HIS A 49 -1.87 -6.42 -7.89
CA HIS A 49 -2.21 -5.98 -6.55
C HIS A 49 -0.95 -5.53 -5.81
N VAL A 50 -0.37 -4.44 -6.27
CA VAL A 50 0.74 -3.78 -5.57
C VAL A 50 0.22 -3.22 -4.24
N ILE A 51 0.84 -3.63 -3.14
CA ILE A 51 0.35 -3.38 -1.78
C ILE A 51 1.04 -2.15 -1.16
N GLY A 52 0.24 -1.25 -0.60
CA GLY A 52 0.69 -0.24 0.35
C GLY A 52 0.29 -0.65 1.76
N VAL A 53 1.19 -0.56 2.74
CA VAL A 53 0.91 -0.94 4.13
C VAL A 53 0.95 0.28 5.04
N LEU A 54 -0.10 0.46 5.85
CA LEU A 54 -0.18 1.51 6.87
C LEU A 54 0.14 0.95 8.25
N VAL A 55 1.00 1.63 9.02
CA VAL A 55 1.50 1.15 10.32
C VAL A 55 1.64 2.27 11.35
N SER A 56 1.50 1.96 12.64
CA SER A 56 1.71 2.93 13.73
C SER A 56 2.64 2.46 14.86
N GLY A 57 3.25 1.27 14.76
CA GLY A 57 3.98 0.65 15.86
C GLY A 57 4.98 -0.42 15.42
N GLU A 58 5.00 -1.55 16.13
CA GLU A 58 6.04 -2.59 15.98
C GLU A 58 6.09 -3.25 14.60
N GLY A 59 4.97 -3.32 13.89
CA GLY A 59 4.88 -3.88 12.55
C GLY A 59 5.00 -5.40 12.46
N THR A 60 4.50 -6.15 13.44
CA THR A 60 4.46 -7.63 13.39
C THR A 60 3.64 -8.14 12.20
N ASN A 61 2.48 -7.55 11.93
CA ASN A 61 1.69 -7.84 10.72
C ASN A 61 2.45 -7.46 9.44
N LEU A 62 3.16 -6.32 9.43
CA LEU A 62 4.01 -5.95 8.29
C LEU A 62 5.09 -7.03 8.05
N GLN A 63 5.75 -7.51 9.10
CA GLN A 63 6.75 -8.57 9.00
C GLN A 63 6.14 -9.84 8.37
N ALA A 64 4.96 -10.26 8.82
CA ALA A 64 4.29 -11.43 8.26
C ALA A 64 3.98 -11.26 6.75
N LEU A 65 3.61 -10.05 6.30
CA LEU A 65 3.39 -9.77 4.88
C LEU A 65 4.70 -9.80 4.06
N ILE A 66 5.80 -9.32 4.65
CA ILE A 66 7.15 -9.36 4.07
C ILE A 66 7.61 -10.82 3.94
N ASP A 67 7.51 -11.60 5.01
CA ASP A 67 7.95 -12.99 5.06
C ASP A 67 7.16 -13.87 4.09
N ALA A 68 5.89 -13.53 3.84
CA ALA A 68 5.04 -14.19 2.84
C ALA A 68 5.40 -13.82 1.39
N GLY A 69 6.35 -12.90 1.16
CA GLY A 69 6.79 -12.47 -0.17
C GLY A 69 5.71 -11.74 -0.96
N LEU A 70 4.83 -11.01 -0.27
CA LEU A 70 3.78 -10.24 -0.93
C LEU A 70 4.36 -9.00 -1.65
N PRO A 71 3.74 -8.54 -2.76
CA PRO A 71 4.25 -7.44 -3.57
C PRO A 71 4.00 -6.07 -2.92
N ILE A 72 4.70 -5.78 -1.82
CA ILE A 72 4.63 -4.51 -1.09
C ILE A 72 5.51 -3.48 -1.81
N SER A 73 4.95 -2.36 -2.26
CA SER A 73 5.72 -1.26 -2.86
C SER A 73 5.98 -0.10 -1.91
N ALA A 74 5.24 0.00 -0.82
CA ALA A 74 5.25 1.17 0.03
C ALA A 74 4.79 0.86 1.46
N VAL A 75 5.46 1.44 2.45
CA VAL A 75 5.04 1.44 3.85
C VAL A 75 4.91 2.88 4.32
N ALA A 76 3.74 3.27 4.83
CA ALA A 76 3.50 4.60 5.39
C ALA A 76 3.22 4.48 6.90
N SER A 77 3.87 5.33 7.69
CA SER A 77 3.59 5.43 9.11
C SER A 77 3.17 6.84 9.52
N ASN A 78 2.28 6.94 10.49
CA ASN A 78 1.93 8.21 11.12
C ASN A 78 2.79 8.56 12.36
N LYS A 79 3.84 7.77 12.64
CA LYS A 79 4.80 7.99 13.74
C LYS A 79 6.22 7.76 13.24
N ALA A 80 7.15 8.64 13.56
CA ALA A 80 8.55 8.48 13.16
C ALA A 80 9.25 7.32 13.88
N GLU A 81 8.81 6.99 15.09
CA GLU A 81 9.41 5.99 15.97
C GLU A 81 8.87 4.57 15.74
N ALA A 82 7.98 4.38 14.76
CA ALA A 82 7.42 3.07 14.47
C ALA A 82 8.51 2.10 13.99
N TYR A 83 8.79 1.05 14.78
CA TYR A 83 9.78 0.02 14.42
C TYR A 83 9.46 -0.70 13.10
N ALA A 84 8.20 -0.68 12.66
CA ALA A 84 7.79 -1.12 11.34
C ALA A 84 8.58 -0.46 10.18
N LEU A 85 9.03 0.78 10.36
CA LEU A 85 9.85 1.50 9.37
C LEU A 85 11.22 0.84 9.20
N GLU A 86 11.84 0.36 10.28
CA GLU A 86 13.11 -0.38 10.21
C GLU A 86 12.92 -1.72 9.48
N ARG A 87 11.81 -2.42 9.75
CA ARG A 87 11.47 -3.65 9.02
C ARG A 87 11.33 -3.42 7.51
N ALA A 88 10.66 -2.33 7.12
CA ALA A 88 10.51 -1.95 5.72
C ALA A 88 11.87 -1.65 5.07
N ARG A 89 12.73 -0.86 5.75
CA ARG A 89 14.09 -0.54 5.27
C ARG A 89 14.94 -1.79 5.12
N ALA A 90 14.93 -2.69 6.10
CA ALA A 90 15.66 -3.96 6.04
C ALA A 90 15.22 -4.85 4.87
N ALA A 91 13.94 -4.77 4.47
CA ALA A 91 13.39 -5.47 3.32
C ALA A 91 13.57 -4.71 1.98
N GLY A 92 14.21 -3.53 1.98
CA GLY A 92 14.38 -2.70 0.78
C GLY A 92 13.08 -2.07 0.27
N ILE A 93 12.07 -1.96 1.12
CA ILE A 93 10.75 -1.40 0.77
C ILE A 93 10.76 0.10 1.05
N PRO A 94 10.35 0.96 0.09
CA PRO A 94 10.18 2.39 0.34
C PRO A 94 9.26 2.66 1.53
N ALA A 95 9.76 3.41 2.51
CA ALA A 95 9.03 3.81 3.71
C ALA A 95 9.01 5.34 3.87
N ALA A 96 7.89 5.88 4.33
CA ALA A 96 7.74 7.30 4.64
C ALA A 96 6.91 7.54 5.89
N VAL A 97 7.18 8.68 6.52
CA VAL A 97 6.53 9.14 7.74
C VAL A 97 5.61 10.33 7.42
N PHE A 98 4.40 10.28 7.96
CA PHE A 98 3.34 11.27 7.82
C PHE A 98 2.86 11.66 9.23
N GLU A 99 3.69 12.34 10.02
CA GLU A 99 3.31 12.81 11.35
C GLU A 99 2.35 13.99 11.25
N LEU A 100 1.32 14.02 12.09
CA LEU A 100 0.33 15.11 12.05
C LEU A 100 0.98 16.50 12.25
N GLY A 101 2.07 16.60 13.01
CA GLY A 101 2.79 17.85 13.24
C GLY A 101 3.42 18.47 11.99
N ASP A 102 3.60 17.68 10.90
CA ASP A 102 4.15 18.17 9.63
C ASP A 102 3.07 18.70 8.67
N TYR A 103 1.78 18.66 9.07
CA TYR A 103 0.65 19.05 8.22
C TYR A 103 -0.33 19.97 8.96
N GLU A 104 -0.98 20.84 8.19
CA GLU A 104 -1.97 21.80 8.71
C GLU A 104 -3.24 21.12 9.24
N SER A 105 -3.56 19.91 8.75
CA SER A 105 -4.74 19.16 9.16
C SER A 105 -4.58 17.66 8.93
N ARG A 106 -5.50 16.87 9.51
CA ARG A 106 -5.57 15.43 9.25
C ARG A 106 -5.90 15.13 7.78
N GLU A 107 -6.73 15.97 7.19
CA GLU A 107 -7.16 15.87 5.79
C GLU A 107 -5.96 16.11 4.85
N ALA A 108 -5.12 17.12 5.14
CA ALA A 108 -3.92 17.42 4.39
C ALA A 108 -2.88 16.28 4.48
N ARG A 109 -2.68 15.73 5.69
CA ARG A 109 -1.81 14.56 5.91
C ARG A 109 -2.30 13.35 5.12
N ASP A 110 -3.58 13.04 5.22
CA ASP A 110 -4.19 11.88 4.56
C ASP A 110 -4.16 12.04 3.03
N ALA A 111 -4.33 13.25 2.50
CA ALA A 111 -4.17 13.52 1.06
C ALA A 111 -2.73 13.24 0.61
N ALA A 112 -1.74 13.81 1.30
CA ALA A 112 -0.32 13.61 0.98
C ALA A 112 0.10 12.14 1.07
N MET A 113 -0.40 11.42 2.08
CA MET A 113 -0.16 9.99 2.23
C MET A 113 -0.78 9.19 1.08
N ALA A 114 -2.00 9.51 0.67
CA ALA A 114 -2.64 8.85 -0.48
C ALA A 114 -1.90 9.11 -1.78
N ASP A 115 -1.52 10.37 -2.06
CA ASP A 115 -0.74 10.75 -3.25
C ASP A 115 0.57 9.96 -3.33
N TRP A 116 1.31 9.92 -2.23
CA TRP A 116 2.58 9.21 -2.15
C TRP A 116 2.46 7.69 -2.43
N LEU A 117 1.36 7.07 -1.99
CA LEU A 117 1.05 5.67 -2.27
C LEU A 117 0.64 5.46 -3.74
N VAL A 118 -0.19 6.35 -4.30
CA VAL A 118 -0.61 6.31 -5.71
C VAL A 118 0.60 6.42 -6.65
N GLU A 119 1.54 7.32 -6.36
CA GLU A 119 2.80 7.47 -7.12
C GLU A 119 3.67 6.19 -7.12
N ARG A 120 3.47 5.31 -6.13
CA ARG A 120 4.14 4.01 -6.02
C ARG A 120 3.33 2.86 -6.62
N GLY A 121 2.26 3.19 -7.36
CA GLY A 121 1.40 2.24 -8.04
C GLY A 121 0.59 1.36 -7.09
N VAL A 122 0.38 1.77 -5.84
CA VAL A 122 -0.41 1.01 -4.87
C VAL A 122 -1.85 0.88 -5.36
N ALA A 123 -2.34 -0.37 -5.38
CA ALA A 123 -3.70 -0.72 -5.78
C ALA A 123 -4.52 -1.35 -4.64
N LEU A 124 -3.86 -1.77 -3.55
CA LEU A 124 -4.48 -2.30 -2.33
C LEU A 124 -3.78 -1.69 -1.12
N VAL A 125 -4.56 -1.09 -0.22
CA VAL A 125 -4.07 -0.60 1.07
C VAL A 125 -4.38 -1.62 2.16
N VAL A 126 -3.36 -1.97 2.95
CA VAL A 126 -3.48 -2.86 4.12
C VAL A 126 -3.18 -2.07 5.39
N CYS A 127 -4.17 -1.92 6.26
CA CYS A 127 -3.98 -1.39 7.60
C CYS A 127 -3.46 -2.50 8.53
N ALA A 128 -2.17 -2.43 8.86
CA ALA A 128 -1.45 -3.43 9.64
C ALA A 128 -1.04 -2.83 10.99
N GLY A 129 -2.02 -2.67 11.88
CA GLY A 129 -1.83 -1.96 13.15
C GLY A 129 -1.75 -0.44 12.97
N TYR A 130 -2.52 0.10 12.03
CA TYR A 130 -2.68 1.55 11.85
C TYR A 130 -3.72 2.10 12.84
N MET A 131 -3.28 2.99 13.72
CA MET A 131 -4.05 3.45 14.90
C MET A 131 -4.73 4.81 14.69
N GLN A 132 -5.04 5.16 13.44
CA GLN A 132 -5.70 6.41 13.08
C GLN A 132 -6.87 6.13 12.13
N LEU A 133 -7.95 6.89 12.30
CA LEU A 133 -9.04 6.85 11.33
C LEU A 133 -8.62 7.57 10.05
N LEU A 134 -8.81 6.91 8.91
CA LEU A 134 -8.62 7.49 7.58
C LEU A 134 -9.76 8.45 7.26
N ARG A 135 -9.41 9.57 6.64
CA ARG A 135 -10.37 10.58 6.21
C ARG A 135 -11.00 10.21 4.86
N PRO A 136 -12.21 10.74 4.53
CA PRO A 136 -12.88 10.46 3.26
C PRO A 136 -11.99 10.69 2.04
N ASN A 137 -11.20 11.77 2.03
CA ASN A 137 -10.29 12.09 0.93
C ASN A 137 -9.17 11.06 0.72
N PHE A 138 -8.83 10.24 1.72
CA PHE A 138 -7.95 9.08 1.53
C PHE A 138 -8.74 7.89 0.97
N LEU A 139 -9.90 7.61 1.56
CA LEU A 139 -10.74 6.46 1.19
C LEU A 139 -11.20 6.55 -0.27
N GLU A 140 -11.50 7.75 -0.77
CA GLU A 140 -11.89 8.03 -2.15
C GLU A 140 -10.76 7.74 -3.17
N ARG A 141 -9.51 7.59 -2.72
CA ARG A 141 -8.35 7.33 -3.59
C ARG A 141 -8.13 5.85 -3.86
N PHE A 142 -8.72 4.97 -3.06
CA PHE A 142 -8.50 3.54 -3.15
C PHE A 142 -9.81 2.77 -3.03
N ASP A 143 -10.18 2.05 -4.08
CA ASP A 143 -11.35 1.15 -4.06
C ASP A 143 -11.17 -0.06 -3.13
N ARG A 144 -9.92 -0.33 -2.73
CA ARG A 144 -9.55 -1.54 -2.00
C ARG A 144 -8.69 -1.21 -0.79
N ILE A 145 -9.32 -1.31 0.38
CA ILE A 145 -8.67 -1.12 1.67
C ILE A 145 -9.10 -2.27 2.57
N VAL A 146 -8.13 -2.93 3.21
CA VAL A 146 -8.38 -4.01 4.17
C VAL A 146 -7.72 -3.67 5.50
N ASN A 147 -8.41 -3.94 6.60
CA ASN A 147 -7.86 -3.78 7.94
C ASN A 147 -7.76 -5.13 8.64
N THR A 148 -6.70 -5.29 9.43
CA THR A 148 -6.57 -6.39 10.39
C THR A 148 -7.11 -5.93 11.74
N HIS A 149 -8.09 -6.65 12.29
CA HIS A 149 -8.64 -6.41 13.62
C HIS A 149 -8.28 -7.58 14.53
N SER A 150 -7.86 -7.31 15.77
CA SER A 150 -7.34 -8.33 16.69
C SER A 150 -8.43 -9.13 17.42
N ALA A 151 -9.70 -9.01 17.01
CA ALA A 151 -10.82 -9.72 17.62
C ALA A 151 -11.94 -10.07 16.63
N PRO A 152 -12.85 -11.01 16.99
CA PRO A 152 -13.97 -11.40 16.15
C PRO A 152 -14.98 -10.27 15.95
N LEU A 153 -15.16 -9.83 14.71
CA LEU A 153 -16.25 -8.94 14.31
C LEU A 153 -17.55 -9.75 14.10
N PRO A 154 -18.74 -9.20 14.44
CA PRO A 154 -19.01 -7.83 14.91
C PRO A 154 -18.96 -7.66 16.45
N GLN A 155 -18.50 -8.66 17.21
CA GLN A 155 -18.67 -8.71 18.67
C GLN A 155 -17.81 -7.69 19.44
N PHE A 156 -16.62 -7.37 18.93
CA PHE A 156 -15.66 -6.50 19.63
C PHE A 156 -15.15 -5.39 18.70
N PRO A 157 -15.94 -4.35 18.39
CA PRO A 157 -15.48 -3.23 17.59
C PRO A 157 -14.59 -2.28 18.41
N GLY A 158 -13.68 -1.55 17.76
CA GLY A 158 -12.88 -0.48 18.39
C GLY A 158 -11.45 -0.90 18.74
N ALA A 159 -10.74 -0.03 19.48
CA ALA A 159 -9.30 -0.18 19.72
C ALA A 159 -8.93 -1.04 20.95
N HIS A 160 -9.91 -1.38 21.79
CA HIS A 160 -9.75 -2.20 22.99
C HIS A 160 -10.78 -3.35 22.97
N PRO A 161 -10.61 -4.31 22.05
CA PRO A 161 -11.53 -5.43 21.90
C PRO A 161 -11.33 -6.52 22.96
#